data_AF-A0A2T5LGN4-F1
#
_entry.id   AF-A0A2T5LGN4-F1
#
_cell.length_a   1.000
_cell.length_b   1.000
_cell.length_c   1.000
_cell.angle_alpha   90.00
_cell.angle_beta   90.00
_cell.angle_gamma   90.00
#
_symmetry.space_group_name_H-M   'P 1'
#
loop_
_entity.id
_entity.type
_entity.pdbx_description
1 polymer ?
#
loop_
_entity_poly.entity_id
_entity_poly.type
_entity_poly.pdbx_seq_one_letter_code
_entity_poly.pdbx_strand_id
1 'polypeptide(L)'
;MITIGAPRLAGMNPDYLAHALSMFKDGTRLSVVMQPVAQRLSDDDMHALATYFSAQRPPLAPAPHAPSANTISAGKRLAESGVASRMDDAQIEASAAYFSVTKP
;
A
#
# COMPACT_ATOMS: atom_id res chain seq x y z
N MET A 1 -4.14 12.82 -18.49
CA MET A 1 -3.29 12.79 -17.28
C MET A 1 -3.52 11.47 -16.57
N ILE A 2 -2.49 10.65 -16.41
CA ILE A 2 -2.58 9.44 -15.58
C ILE A 2 -2.62 9.92 -14.13
N THR A 3 -3.74 9.69 -13.43
CA THR A 3 -3.83 9.95 -12.00
C THR A 3 -2.90 8.96 -11.31
N ILE A 4 -1.74 9.42 -10.82
CA ILE A 4 -0.89 8.60 -9.96
C ILE A 4 -1.74 8.28 -8.73
N GLY A 5 -2.09 7.00 -8.55
CA GLY A 5 -3.08 6.57 -7.57
C GLY A 5 -2.63 6.87 -6.15
N ALA A 6 -3.14 7.97 -5.58
CA ALA A 6 -2.97 8.25 -4.16
C ALA A 6 -3.87 7.30 -3.35
N PRO A 7 -3.36 6.74 -2.24
CA PRO A 7 -4.17 5.89 -1.38
C PRO A 7 -5.27 6.72 -0.72
N ARG A 8 -6.41 6.08 -0.44
CA ARG A 8 -7.44 6.66 0.40
C ARG A 8 -7.00 6.55 1.86
N LEU A 9 -7.09 7.65 2.61
CA LEU A 9 -6.70 7.72 4.02
C LEU A 9 -7.90 7.68 4.99
N ALA A 10 -9.11 7.94 4.48
CA ALA A 10 -10.31 8.00 5.29
C ALA A 10 -10.58 6.66 6.00
N GLY A 11 -10.80 6.71 7.32
CA GLY A 11 -11.12 5.54 8.13
C GLY A 11 -9.95 4.57 8.36
N MET A 12 -8.73 4.94 7.96
CA MET A 12 -7.55 4.14 8.22
C MET A 12 -7.15 4.21 9.71
N ASN A 13 -6.55 3.14 10.23
CA ASN A 13 -6.11 3.10 11.62
C ASN A 13 -5.14 4.28 11.92
N PRO A 14 -5.37 5.05 13.00
CA PRO A 14 -4.59 6.24 13.29
C PRO A 14 -3.12 5.92 13.63
N ASP A 15 -2.84 4.83 14.35
CA ASP A 15 -1.46 4.42 14.66
C ASP A 15 -0.70 4.07 13.38
N TYR A 16 -1.36 3.39 12.44
CA TYR A 16 -0.78 3.13 11.12
C TYR A 16 -0.47 4.43 10.37
N LEU A 17 -1.38 5.41 10.37
CA LEU A 17 -1.18 6.68 9.68
C LEU A 17 -0.01 7.48 10.28
N ALA A 18 0.04 7.59 11.61
CA ALA A 18 1.14 8.28 12.30
C ALA A 18 2.48 7.58 12.03
N HIS A 19 2.53 6.25 12.13
CA HIS A 19 3.72 5.47 11.85
C HIS A 19 4.17 5.62 10.38
N ALA A 20 3.23 5.59 9.43
CA ALA A 20 3.53 5.80 8.02
C ALA A 20 4.11 7.19 7.74
N LEU A 21 3.57 8.25 8.35
CA LEU A 21 4.09 9.61 8.23
C LEU A 21 5.50 9.72 8.82
N SER A 22 5.75 9.12 9.99
CA SER A 22 7.08 9.04 10.57
C SER A 22 8.07 8.34 9.62
N MET A 23 7.68 7.19 9.05
CA MET A 23 8.54 6.45 8.11
C MET A 23 8.83 7.23 6.81
N PHE A 24 7.90 8.08 6.36
CA PHE A 24 8.15 8.99 5.24
C PHE A 24 9.10 10.12 5.64
N LYS A 25 9.02 10.61 6.87
CA LYS A 25 9.89 11.67 7.40
C LYS A 25 11.32 11.15 7.61
N ASP A 26 11.51 9.97 8.19
CA ASP A 26 12.83 9.38 8.42
C ASP A 26 13.45 8.71 7.18
N GLY A 27 12.64 8.48 6.14
CA GLY A 27 13.08 7.89 4.87
C GLY A 27 13.12 6.36 4.84
N THR A 28 12.70 5.67 5.90
CA THR A 28 12.53 4.20 5.91
C THR A 28 11.44 3.75 4.94
N ARG A 29 10.43 4.61 4.69
CA ARG A 29 9.47 4.46 3.60
C ARG A 29 9.74 5.50 2.51
N LEU A 30 10.20 5.04 1.36
CA LEU A 30 10.53 5.92 0.23
C LEU A 30 9.27 6.36 -0.54
N SER A 31 9.16 7.66 -0.82
CA SER A 31 8.13 8.23 -1.67
C SER A 31 8.50 9.65 -2.09
N VAL A 32 8.70 9.85 -3.39
CA VAL A 32 9.00 11.17 -3.97
C VAL A 32 7.89 12.19 -3.70
N VAL A 33 6.66 11.74 -3.45
CA VAL A 33 5.50 12.60 -3.18
C VAL A 33 5.34 12.88 -1.69
N MET A 34 5.40 11.84 -0.84
CA MET A 34 5.08 11.98 0.58
C MET A 34 6.26 12.43 1.45
N GLN A 35 7.50 12.14 1.07
CA GLN A 35 8.68 12.58 1.83
C GLN A 35 8.73 14.11 2.03
N PRO A 36 8.64 14.98 1.00
CA PRO A 36 8.68 16.43 1.20
C PRO A 36 7.46 16.96 1.99
N VAL A 37 6.34 16.24 1.98
CA VAL A 37 5.17 16.56 2.81
C VAL A 37 5.47 16.24 4.28
N ALA A 38 5.93 15.02 4.56
CA ALA A 38 6.19 14.55 5.91
C ALA A 38 7.34 15.32 6.61
N GLN A 39 8.36 15.75 5.85
CA GLN A 39 9.47 16.58 6.37
C GLN A 39 9.03 17.91 6.96
N ARG A 40 7.85 18.41 6.57
CA ARG A 40 7.30 19.69 7.04
C ARG A 40 6.39 19.56 8.26
N LEU A 41 6.13 18.33 8.72
CA LEU A 41 5.22 18.05 9.82
C LEU A 41 5.98 17.89 11.14
N SER A 42 5.46 18.51 12.20
CA SER A 42 5.83 18.14 13.56
C SER A 42 5.22 16.78 13.93
N ASP A 43 5.69 16.19 15.02
CA ASP A 43 5.15 14.90 15.48
C ASP A 43 3.69 15.06 15.93
N ASP A 44 3.36 16.18 16.57
CA ASP A 44 1.99 16.56 16.92
C ASP A 44 1.10 16.71 15.68
N ASP A 45 1.59 17.32 14.60
CA ASP A 45 0.84 17.43 13.34
C ASP A 45 0.55 16.04 12.75
N MET A 46 1.53 15.12 12.80
CA MET A 46 1.34 13.76 12.31
C MET A 46 0.26 13.02 13.10
N HIS A 47 0.23 13.15 14.43
CA HIS A 47 -0.82 12.57 15.29
C HIS A 47 -2.19 13.22 15.05
N ALA A 48 -2.23 14.54 14.89
CA ALA A 48 -3.47 15.27 14.61
C ALA A 48 -4.07 14.85 13.25
N LEU A 49 -3.25 14.77 12.21
CA LEU A 49 -3.66 14.32 10.89
C LEU A 49 -4.13 12.85 10.90
N ALA A 50 -3.39 11.97 11.58
CA ALA A 50 -3.76 10.58 11.73
C ALA A 50 -5.16 10.42 12.38
N THR A 51 -5.39 11.16 13.46
CA THR A 51 -6.69 11.19 14.15
C THR A 51 -7.78 11.71 13.22
N TYR A 52 -7.53 12.84 12.55
CA TYR A 52 -8.48 13.46 11.64
C TYR A 52 -8.92 12.52 10.50
N PHE A 53 -7.98 11.90 9.79
CA PHE A 53 -8.30 10.99 8.69
C PHE A 53 -8.95 9.70 9.16
N SER A 54 -8.58 9.18 10.33
CA SER A 54 -9.20 7.98 10.91
C SER A 54 -10.70 8.16 11.20
N ALA A 55 -11.13 9.39 11.48
CA ALA A 55 -12.53 9.70 11.78
C ALA A 55 -13.40 9.91 10.53
N GLN A 56 -12.81 10.04 9.33
CA GLN A 56 -13.54 10.30 8.10
C GLN A 56 -14.37 9.10 7.62
N ARG A 57 -15.54 9.37 7.05
CA ARG A 57 -16.46 8.37 6.47
C ARG A 57 -16.95 8.77 5.08
N PRO A 58 -17.29 7.80 4.20
CA PRO A 58 -17.17 6.35 4.42
C PRO A 58 -15.70 5.88 4.32
N PRO A 59 -15.31 4.86 5.10
CA PRO A 59 -13.93 4.34 5.09
C PRO A 59 -13.60 3.62 3.77
N LEU A 60 -14.62 3.11 3.06
CA LEU A 60 -14.48 2.43 1.79
C LEU A 60 -15.39 3.11 0.76
N ALA A 61 -14.81 3.60 -0.32
CA ALA A 61 -15.56 4.03 -1.49
C ALA A 61 -15.56 2.92 -2.54
N PRO A 62 -16.67 2.74 -3.31
CA PRO A 62 -16.74 1.75 -4.37
C PRO A 62 -15.56 1.86 -5.34
N ALA A 63 -15.10 0.71 -5.84
CA ALA A 63 -14.13 0.70 -6.93
C ALA A 63 -14.76 1.37 -8.17
N PRO A 64 -14.00 2.14 -8.97
CA PRO A 64 -14.53 2.80 -10.16
C PRO A 64 -15.13 1.82 -11.17
N HIS A 65 -14.64 0.57 -11.19
CA HIS A 65 -15.13 -0.51 -12.02
C HIS A 65 -15.33 -1.75 -11.15
N ALA A 66 -16.53 -2.33 -11.19
CA ALA A 66 -16.81 -3.57 -10.49
C ALA A 66 -16.05 -4.74 -11.18
N PRO A 67 -15.31 -5.56 -10.43
CA PRO A 67 -14.65 -6.74 -10.99
C PRO A 67 -15.68 -7.80 -11.41
N SER A 68 -15.31 -8.64 -12.38
CA SER A 68 -16.16 -9.77 -12.78
C SER A 68 -16.30 -10.81 -11.65
N ALA A 69 -17.37 -11.60 -11.67
CA ALA A 69 -17.59 -12.68 -10.69
C ALA A 69 -16.43 -13.69 -10.63
N ASN A 70 -15.82 -13.99 -11.79
CA ASN A 70 -14.65 -14.87 -11.88
C ASN A 70 -13.43 -14.24 -11.20
N THR A 71 -13.22 -12.94 -11.40
CA THR A 71 -12.12 -12.19 -10.77
C THR A 71 -12.29 -12.12 -9.25
N ILE A 72 -13.51 -11.91 -8.75
CA ILE A 72 -13.81 -11.93 -7.31
C ILE A 72 -13.48 -13.29 -6.70
N SER A 73 -13.95 -14.37 -7.35
CA SER A 73 -13.73 -15.74 -6.86
C SER A 73 -12.25 -16.11 -6.86
N ALA A 74 -11.50 -15.70 -7.89
CA ALA A 74 -10.07 -15.91 -7.96
C ALA A 74 -9.31 -15.11 -6.88
N GLY A 75 -9.64 -13.83 -6.71
CA GLY A 75 -9.03 -12.97 -5.67
C GLY A 75 -9.29 -13.48 -4.26
N LYS A 76 -10.52 -13.97 -3.99
CA LYS A 76 -10.88 -14.61 -2.71
C LYS A 76 -9.97 -15.81 -2.42
N ARG A 77 -9.82 -16.74 -3.37
CA ARG A 77 -8.95 -17.91 -3.17
C ARG A 77 -7.52 -17.48 -2.87
N LEU A 78 -6.97 -16.53 -3.62
CA LEU A 78 -5.60 -16.04 -3.38
C LEU A 78 -5.44 -15.40 -1.99
N ALA A 79 -6.44 -14.68 -1.50
CA ALA A 79 -6.41 -14.10 -0.16
C ALA A 79 -6.49 -15.15 0.96
N GLU A 80 -7.22 -16.25 0.75
CA GLU A 80 -7.41 -17.31 1.74
C GLU A 80 -6.28 -18.36 1.73
N SER A 81 -5.78 -18.75 0.55
CA SER A 81 -4.82 -19.85 0.39
C SER A 81 -3.38 -19.39 0.12
N GLY A 82 -3.16 -18.10 -0.13
CA GLY A 82 -1.87 -17.59 -0.61
C GLY A 82 -1.52 -18.06 -2.03
N VAL A 83 -0.40 -17.56 -2.56
CA VAL A 83 0.12 -17.86 -3.92
C VAL A 83 1.02 -19.10 -3.94
N ALA A 84 1.49 -19.55 -2.78
CA ALA A 84 2.50 -20.61 -2.65
C ALA A 84 2.04 -21.98 -3.17
N SER A 85 0.74 -22.22 -3.32
CA SER A 85 0.18 -23.45 -3.90
C SER A 85 0.40 -23.59 -5.42
N ARG A 86 1.19 -22.70 -6.05
CA ARG A 86 1.48 -22.75 -7.50
C ARG A 86 2.94 -22.54 -7.91
N MET A 87 3.87 -22.33 -6.97
CA MET A 87 5.29 -22.25 -7.30
C MET A 87 5.93 -23.61 -7.06
N ASP A 88 5.88 -24.48 -8.07
CA ASP A 88 6.80 -25.62 -8.13
C ASP A 88 8.24 -25.07 -8.08
N ASP A 89 9.14 -25.73 -7.36
CA ASP A 89 10.49 -25.25 -7.02
C ASP A 89 11.29 -24.69 -8.22
N ALA A 90 11.00 -25.16 -9.43
CA ALA A 90 11.58 -24.68 -10.69
C ALA A 90 11.27 -23.21 -11.03
N GLN A 91 10.15 -22.64 -10.55
CA GLN A 91 9.78 -21.24 -10.80
C GLN A 91 10.43 -20.26 -9.80
N ILE A 92 10.83 -20.73 -8.62
CA ILE A 92 11.52 -19.91 -7.61
C ILE A 92 12.95 -19.59 -8.09
N GLU A 93 13.65 -20.57 -8.68
CA GLU A 93 14.99 -20.33 -9.25
C GLU A 93 14.97 -19.38 -10.45
N ALA A 94 13.96 -19.48 -11.31
CA ALA A 94 13.80 -18.59 -12.47
C ALA A 94 13.58 -17.12 -12.07
N SER A 95 12.87 -16.87 -10.96
CA SER A 95 12.67 -15.52 -10.43
C SER A 95 13.92 -14.95 -9.75
N ALA A 96 14.73 -15.80 -9.12
CA ALA A 96 16.02 -15.39 -8.53
C ALA A 96 17.06 -15.03 -9.61
N ALA A 97 17.06 -15.76 -10.73
CA ALA A 97 17.92 -15.47 -11.89
C ALA A 97 17.54 -14.14 -12.57
N TYR A 98 16.25 -13.83 -12.69
CA TYR A 98 15.78 -12.58 -13.32
C TYR A 98 16.19 -11.33 -12.51
N PHE A 99 16.15 -11.40 -11.17
CA PHE A 99 16.55 -10.29 -10.29
C PHE A 99 18.07 -10.08 -10.22
N SER A 100 18.87 -11.11 -10.53
CA SER A 100 20.34 -11.05 -10.49
C SER A 100 20.97 -10.49 -11.78
N VAL A 101 20.23 -10.43 -12.89
CA VAL A 101 20.73 -9.95 -14.20
C VAL A 101 20.43 -8.46 -14.45
N THR A 102 19.60 -7.81 -13.62
CA THR A 102 19.11 -6.42 -13.85
C THR A 102 19.37 -5.45 -12.69
N LYS A 103 20.55 -5.54 -12.07
CA LYS A 103 21.22 -4.39 -11.44
C LYS A 103 22.62 -4.25 -12.06
N PRO A 104 23.09 -3.01 -12.30
CA PRO A 104 24.20 -2.74 -13.21
C PRO A 104 25.51 -3.43 -12.80
#